data_AF-A0A4R8GXV3-F1
#
_entry.id   AF-A0A4R8GXV3-F1
#
_cell.length_a   1.000
_cell.length_b   1.000
_cell.length_c   1.000
_cell.angle_alpha   90.00
_cell.angle_beta   90.00
_cell.angle_gamma   90.00
#
_symmetry.space_group_name_H-M   'P 1'
#
loop_
_entity.id
_entity.type
_entity.pdbx_description
1 polymer ?
#
loop_
_entity_poly.entity_id
_entity_poly.type
_entity_poly.pdbx_seq_one_letter_code
_entity_poly.pdbx_strand_id
1 'polypeptide(L)'
;MNLKKKNLTPAQYLVSGYFVIIMLGSLLLMLPAATNDGQGLGAIDAVFTATSATCVTGLIVVNTKEAFTIFGSTVIMLLIQIGGLGIMSM
;
A
#
# COMPACT_ATOMS: atom_id res chain seq x y z
N MET A 1 -10.77 26.08 -21.43
CA MET A 1 -9.79 25.49 -20.50
C MET A 1 -9.01 24.40 -21.24
N ASN A 2 -7.87 24.76 -21.83
CA ASN A 2 -7.12 23.90 -22.76
C ASN A 2 -6.34 22.83 -21.97
N LEU A 3 -6.94 21.65 -21.80
CA LEU A 3 -6.29 20.50 -21.17
C LEU A 3 -5.26 19.92 -22.14
N LYS A 4 -4.05 20.48 -22.08
CA LYS A 4 -2.86 19.96 -22.77
C LYS A 4 -2.58 18.56 -22.21
N LYS A 5 -2.99 17.51 -22.93
CA LYS A 5 -2.60 16.11 -22.66
C LYS A 5 -1.07 16.04 -22.71
N LYS A 6 -0.42 16.16 -21.57
CA LYS A 6 1.00 15.87 -21.42
C LYS A 6 1.08 14.34 -21.38
N ASN A 7 1.62 13.73 -22.44
CA ASN A 7 1.88 12.28 -22.43
C ASN A 7 2.83 12.01 -21.25
N LEU A 8 2.32 11.34 -20.22
CA LEU A 8 3.13 10.92 -19.08
C LEU A 8 4.16 9.92 -19.58
N THR A 9 5.40 10.06 -19.13
CA THR A 9 6.40 9.03 -19.43
C THR A 9 5.99 7.71 -18.77
N PRO A 10 6.39 6.54 -19.29
CA PRO A 10 6.08 5.25 -18.67
C PRO A 10 6.45 5.20 -17.18
N ALA A 11 7.58 5.83 -16.82
CA ALA A 11 8.01 5.97 -15.44
C ALA A 11 7.07 6.84 -14.59
N GLN A 12 6.55 7.96 -15.12
CA GLN A 12 5.59 8.79 -14.40
C GLN A 12 4.25 8.07 -14.18
N TYR A 13 3.83 7.25 -15.15
CA TYR A 13 2.62 6.43 -15.01
C TYR A 13 2.78 5.41 -13.88
N LEU A 14 3.91 4.69 -13.86
CA LEU A 14 4.25 3.76 -12.78
C LEU A 14 4.24 4.44 -11.40
N VAL A 15 5.02 5.51 -11.25
CA VAL A 15 5.12 6.23 -9.96
C VAL A 15 3.74 6.70 -9.48
N SER A 16 2.91 7.23 -10.39
CA SER A 16 1.56 7.66 -10.05
C SER A 16 0.65 6.48 -9.63
N GLY A 17 0.76 5.33 -10.29
CA GLY A 17 0.01 4.12 -9.93
C GLY A 17 0.40 3.58 -8.56
N TYR A 18 1.70 3.42 -8.32
CA TYR A 18 2.23 3.00 -7.02
C TYR A 18 1.82 3.96 -5.90
N PHE A 19 1.90 5.26 -6.14
CA PHE A 19 1.49 6.26 -5.15
C PHE A 19 0.01 6.13 -4.74
N VAL A 20 -0.88 5.91 -5.70
CA VAL A 20 -2.31 5.71 -5.43
C VAL A 20 -2.56 4.43 -4.65
N ILE A 21 -1.91 3.32 -5.03
CA ILE A 21 -2.04 2.03 -4.34
C ILE A 21 -1.53 2.13 -2.90
N ILE A 22 -0.38 2.76 -2.68
CA ILE A 22 0.21 2.95 -1.35
C ILE A 22 -0.72 3.79 -0.47
N MET A 23 -1.25 4.90 -0.99
CA MET A 23 -2.19 5.76 -0.25
C MET A 23 -3.49 5.02 0.12
N LEU A 24 -4.05 4.25 -0.82
CA LEU A 24 -5.22 3.42 -0.54
C LEU A 24 -4.92 2.35 0.51
N GLY A 25 -3.79 1.65 0.36
CA GLY A 25 -3.32 0.64 1.30
C GLY A 25 -3.10 1.19 2.70
N SER A 26 -2.47 2.37 2.83
CA SER A 26 -2.28 3.02 4.12
C SER A 26 -3.58 3.41 4.78
N LEU A 27 -4.56 3.94 4.02
CA LEU A 27 -5.88 4.28 4.56
C LEU A 27 -6.63 3.03 5.05
N LEU A 28 -6.53 1.91 4.32
CA LEU A 28 -7.10 0.63 4.71
C LEU A 28 -6.44 0.07 5.99
N LEU A 29 -5.14 0.27 6.17
CA LEU A 29 -4.37 -0.17 7.35
C LEU A 29 -4.58 0.72 8.58
N MET A 30 -4.92 2.00 8.37
CA MET A 30 -5.29 2.91 9.46
C MET A 30 -6.69 2.63 10.03
N LEU A 31 -7.50 1.81 9.37
CA LEU A 31 -8.82 1.47 9.87
C LEU A 31 -8.71 0.64 11.16
N PRO A 32 -9.56 0.88 12.18
CA PRO A 32 -9.56 0.09 13.42
C PRO A 32 -9.84 -1.40 13.18
N ALA A 33 -10.50 -1.75 12.07
CA ALA A 33 -10.73 -3.12 11.65
C ALA A 33 -9.45 -3.85 11.20
N ALA A 34 -8.37 -3.14 10.88
CA ALA A 34 -7.12 -3.75 10.41
C ALA A 34 -6.22 -4.25 11.54
N THR A 35 -6.35 -3.69 12.76
CA THR A 35 -5.50 -4.03 13.91
C THR A 35 -6.27 -4.77 15.01
N ASN A 36 -5.65 -5.76 15.64
CA ASN A 36 -6.30 -6.53 16.72
C ASN A 36 -6.60 -5.66 17.96
N ASP A 37 -5.80 -4.63 18.21
CA ASP A 37 -6.01 -3.67 19.31
C ASP A 37 -7.18 -2.69 19.06
N GLY A 38 -7.79 -2.73 17.86
CA GLY A 38 -8.91 -1.86 17.50
C GLY A 38 -8.59 -0.37 17.38
N GLN A 39 -7.31 0.02 17.49
CA GLN A 39 -6.87 1.43 17.43
C GLN A 39 -6.49 1.89 16.01
N GLY A 40 -6.34 0.96 15.07
CA GLY A 40 -5.80 1.26 13.74
C GLY A 40 -4.30 1.50 13.78
N LEU A 41 -3.64 1.37 12.63
CA LEU A 41 -2.20 1.59 12.56
C LEU A 41 -1.89 3.10 12.51
N GLY A 42 -0.83 3.55 13.18
CA GLY A 42 -0.39 4.95 13.12
C GLY A 42 -0.11 5.38 11.68
N ALA A 43 -0.36 6.65 11.34
CA ALA A 43 -0.28 7.12 9.95
C ALA A 43 1.09 6.84 9.28
N ILE A 44 2.18 7.02 10.03
CA ILE A 44 3.55 6.79 9.55
C ILE A 44 3.79 5.29 9.34
N ASP A 45 3.39 4.47 10.31
CA ASP A 45 3.54 3.01 10.25
C ASP A 45 2.66 2.39 9.15
N ALA A 46 1.49 2.97 8.88
CA ALA A 46 0.58 2.56 7.82
C ALA A 46 1.16 2.85 6.44
N VAL A 47 1.69 4.05 6.21
CA VAL A 47 2.36 4.38 4.95
C VAL A 47 3.62 3.53 4.75
N PHE A 48 4.41 3.31 5.81
CA PHE A 48 5.59 2.47 5.74
C PHE A 48 5.24 1.01 5.42
N THR A 49 4.29 0.43 6.16
CA THR A 49 3.82 -0.95 5.94
C THR A 49 3.23 -1.11 4.54
N ALA A 50 2.40 -0.17 4.10
CA ALA A 50 1.81 -0.20 2.76
C ALA A 50 2.88 -0.11 1.66
N THR A 51 3.87 0.76 1.82
CA THR A 51 4.99 0.90 0.87
C THR A 51 5.84 -0.36 0.83
N SER A 52 6.19 -0.91 1.99
CA SER A 52 6.97 -2.14 2.11
C SER A 52 6.27 -3.34 1.46
N ALA A 53 4.96 -3.47 1.70
CA ALA A 53 4.13 -4.50 1.06
C ALA A 53 4.06 -4.33 -0.46
N THR A 54 3.79 -3.11 -0.94
CA THR A 54 3.64 -2.82 -2.38
C THR A 54 4.97 -2.94 -3.13
N CYS A 55 6.10 -2.64 -2.50
CA CYS A 55 7.43 -2.84 -3.10
C CYS A 55 8.00 -4.24 -2.86
N VAL A 56 7.28 -5.11 -2.15
CA VAL A 56 7.68 -6.49 -1.83
C VAL A 56 9.06 -6.56 -1.13
N THR A 57 9.38 -5.57 -0.29
CA THR A 57 10.66 -5.50 0.42
C THR A 57 10.68 -6.32 1.71
N GLY A 58 9.52 -6.51 2.36
CA GLY A 58 9.38 -7.36 3.55
C GLY A 58 9.79 -6.70 4.87
N LEU A 59 9.92 -5.37 4.92
CA LEU A 59 10.17 -4.62 6.15
C LEU A 59 8.88 -4.42 6.95
N ILE A 60 8.92 -4.62 8.26
CA ILE A 60 7.77 -4.47 9.17
C ILE A 60 8.11 -3.52 10.32
N VAL A 61 7.21 -2.60 10.66
CA VAL A 61 7.38 -1.66 11.79
C VAL A 61 6.75 -2.20 13.07
N VAL A 62 5.70 -3.01 12.92
CA VAL A 62 4.96 -3.67 14.00
C VAL A 62 4.92 -5.17 13.74
N ASN A 63 4.77 -5.97 14.80
CA ASN A 63 4.78 -7.42 14.70
C ASN A 63 3.50 -7.91 13.98
N THR A 64 3.61 -8.24 12.69
CA THR A 64 2.46 -8.47 11.80
C THR A 64 1.52 -9.57 12.28
N LYS A 65 2.06 -10.61 12.95
CA LYS A 65 1.27 -11.75 13.44
C LYS A 65 0.35 -11.40 14.61
N GLU A 66 0.75 -10.44 15.43
CA GLU A 66 0.01 -10.04 16.63
C GLU A 66 -0.79 -8.76 16.38
N ALA A 67 -0.28 -7.88 15.53
CA ALA A 67 -0.85 -6.56 15.30
C ALA A 67 -2.05 -6.56 14.35
N PHE A 68 -2.10 -7.42 13.32
CA PHE A 68 -3.14 -7.35 12.29
C PHE A 68 -4.25 -8.39 12.45
N THR A 69 -5.46 -7.96 12.15
CA THR A 69 -6.62 -8.85 11.97
C THR A 69 -6.52 -9.61 10.65
N ILE A 70 -7.45 -10.53 10.40
CA ILE A 70 -7.63 -11.19 9.10
C ILE A 70 -7.84 -10.16 7.99
N PHE A 71 -8.56 -9.07 8.28
CA PHE A 71 -8.77 -7.97 7.32
C PHE A 71 -7.44 -7.28 6.98
N GLY A 72 -6.67 -6.84 7.98
CA GLY A 72 -5.38 -6.19 7.76
C GLY A 72 -4.39 -7.08 7.01
N SER A 73 -4.34 -8.36 7.38
CA SER A 73 -3.49 -9.36 6.70
C SER A 73 -3.89 -9.55 5.23
N THR A 74 -5.20 -9.54 4.93
CA THR A 74 -5.69 -9.64 3.55
C THR A 74 -5.32 -8.40 2.72
N VAL A 75 -5.41 -7.20 3.30
CA VAL A 75 -4.97 -5.96 2.66
C VAL A 75 -3.48 -6.04 2.32
N ILE A 76 -2.63 -6.46 3.26
CA ILE A 76 -1.18 -6.61 3.04
C ILE A 76 -0.90 -7.62 1.91
N MET A 77 -1.59 -8.78 1.92
CA MET A 77 -1.44 -9.77 0.85
C MET A 77 -1.82 -9.21 -0.53
N LEU A 78 -2.91 -8.44 -0.62
CA LEU A 78 -3.31 -7.79 -1.87
C LEU A 78 -2.27 -6.77 -2.34
N LEU A 79 -1.73 -5.95 -1.43
CA LEU A 79 -0.67 -4.99 -1.77
C LEU A 79 0.59 -5.69 -2.31
N ILE A 80 0.99 -6.81 -1.70
CA ILE A 80 2.11 -7.63 -2.18
C ILE A 80 1.84 -8.17 -3.58
N GLN A 81 0.65 -8.71 -3.83
CA GLN A 81 0.28 -9.26 -5.14
C GLN A 81 0.26 -8.18 -6.23
N ILE A 82 -0.34 -7.03 -5.94
CA ILE A 82 -0.37 -5.89 -6.87
C ILE A 82 1.06 -5.38 -7.12
N GLY A 83 1.87 -5.28 -6.08
CA GLY A 83 3.26 -4.90 -6.14
C GLY A 83 4.13 -5.79 -7.02
N GLY A 84 4.03 -7.11 -6.81
CA GLY A 84 4.79 -8.13 -7.54
C GLY A 84 4.34 -8.28 -9.00
N LEU A 85 3.04 -8.16 -9.28
CA LEU A 85 2.52 -8.21 -10.66
C LEU A 85 2.76 -6.90 -11.42
N GLY A 86 2.76 -5.76 -10.73
CA GLY A 86 2.91 -4.42 -11.32
C GLY A 86 4.24 -4.16 -12.02
N ILE A 87 5.34 -4.77 -11.56
CA ILE A 87 6.65 -4.68 -12.21
C ILE A 87 6.71 -5.56 -13.47
N MET A 88 6.04 -6.71 -13.47
CA MET A 88 6.15 -7.71 -14.55
C MET A 88 5.13 -7.50 -15.68
N SER A 89 4.03 -6.78 -15.44
CA SER A 89 2.98 -6.57 -16.45
C SER A 89 3.21 -5.35 -17.35
N MET A 90 4.19 -4.50 -17.06
CA MET A 90 4.50 -3.26 -17.78
C MET A 90 5.78 -3.38 -18.60
#